data_AF-A0A535PAW5-F1
#
_entry.id   AF-A0A535PAW5-F1
#
_cell.length_a   1.000
_cell.length_b   1.000
_cell.length_c   1.000
_cell.angle_alpha   90.00
_cell.angle_beta   90.00
_cell.angle_gamma   90.00
#
_symmetry.space_group_name_H-M   'P 1'
#
loop_
_entity.id
_entity.type
_entity.pdbx_description
1 polymer ?
#
loop_
_entity_poly.entity_id
_entity_poly.type
_entity_poly.pdbx_seq_one_letter_code
_entity_poly.pdbx_strand_id
1 'polypeptide(L)' 'MPDRRFGPDSKVREVLESLGERGRQALRRHGYDVGEGFVDVLSQYQTLEHAARTERLRDLPRLLAELNQTA' A
#
# COMPACT_ATOMS: atom_id res chain seq x y z
N MET A 1 12.74 7.08 -14.05
CA MET A 1 12.65 6.48 -12.71
C MET A 1 12.47 4.98 -12.93
N PRO A 2 13.23 4.09 -12.28
CA PRO A 2 13.22 2.67 -12.63
C PRO A 2 11.83 2.08 -12.39
N ASP A 3 11.46 1.15 -13.26
CA ASP A 3 10.26 0.29 -13.31
C ASP A 3 10.05 -0.51 -12.00
N ARG A 4 9.85 0.19 -10.88
CA ARG A 4 9.81 -0.43 -9.56
C ARG A 4 8.41 -0.98 -9.34
N ARG A 5 8.20 -2.21 -9.80
CA ARG A 5 6.99 -2.97 -9.48
C ARG A 5 6.82 -3.06 -7.97
N PHE A 6 5.59 -2.85 -7.51
CA PHE A 6 5.24 -3.07 -6.11
C PHE A 6 5.19 -4.56 -5.83
N GLY A 7 5.86 -4.96 -4.76
CA GLY A 7 5.90 -6.32 -4.22
C GLY A 7 5.38 -6.38 -2.79
N PRO A 8 5.22 -7.58 -2.22
CA PRO A 8 4.79 -7.77 -0.84
C PRO A 8 5.74 -7.12 0.19
N ASP A 9 7.02 -7.02 -0.14
CA ASP A 9 8.09 -6.36 0.60
C ASP A 9 8.12 -4.83 0.44
N SER A 10 7.38 -4.28 -0.53
CA SER A 10 7.26 -2.83 -0.69
C SER A 10 6.57 -2.22 0.53
N LYS A 11 7.07 -1.05 0.94
CA LYS A 11 6.50 -0.29 2.04
C LYS A 11 5.27 0.47 1.58
N VAL A 12 4.30 0.64 2.48
CA VAL A 12 3.11 1.47 2.23
C VAL A 12 3.52 2.89 1.83
N ARG A 13 4.56 3.45 2.46
CA ARG A 13 5.12 4.75 2.09
C ARG A 13 5.54 4.83 0.62
N GLU A 14 6.21 3.80 0.10
CA GLU A 14 6.70 3.79 -1.29
C GLU A 14 5.54 3.84 -2.29
N VAL A 15 4.41 3.20 -1.96
CA VAL A 15 3.17 3.25 -2.75
C VAL A 15 2.59 4.67 -2.76
N LEU A 16 2.54 5.32 -1.60
CA LEU A 16 2.04 6.69 -1.47
C LEU A 16 2.96 7.71 -2.13
N GLU A 17 4.27 7.57 -1.98
CA GLU A 17 5.26 8.46 -2.61
C GLU A 17 5.27 8.33 -4.13
N SER A 18 5.03 7.12 -4.67
CA SER A 18 5.04 6.88 -6.11
C SER A 18 3.71 7.20 -6.80
N LEU A 19 2.57 6.85 -6.18
CA LEU A 19 1.24 6.97 -6.80
C LEU A 19 0.36 8.07 -6.20
N GLY A 20 0.79 8.70 -5.09
CA GLY A 20 0.04 9.73 -4.39
C GLY A 20 -1.37 9.28 -4.01
N GLU A 21 -2.35 10.12 -4.32
CA GLU A 21 -3.77 9.87 -4.04
C GLU A 21 -4.30 8.59 -4.69
N ARG A 22 -3.75 8.15 -5.83
CA ARG A 22 -4.18 6.89 -6.48
C ARG A 22 -3.79 5.69 -5.63
N GLY A 23 -2.58 5.68 -5.07
CA GLY A 23 -2.11 4.64 -4.17
C GLY A 23 -2.96 4.57 -2.89
N ARG A 24 -3.30 5.73 -2.33
CA ARG A 24 -4.20 5.84 -1.17
C ARG A 24 -5.59 5.27 -1.46
N GLN A 25 -6.14 5.57 -2.64
CA GLN A 25 -7.44 5.06 -3.04
C GLN A 25 -7.44 3.54 -3.24
N ALA A 26 -6.38 2.99 -3.86
CA ALA A 26 -6.21 1.55 -4.01
C ALA A 26 -6.14 0.86 -2.65
N LEU A 27 -5.27 1.32 -1.75
CA LEU A 27 -5.16 0.80 -0.39
C LEU A 27 -6.51 0.78 0.34
N ARG A 28 -7.27 1.88 0.25
CA ARG A 28 -8.60 2.00 0.85
C ARG A 28 -9.62 1.02 0.27
N ARG A 29 -9.60 0.76 -1.05
CA ARG A 29 -10.46 -0.26 -1.69
C ARG A 29 -10.18 -1.66 -1.17
N HIS A 30 -8.93 -1.93 -0.80
CA HIS A 30 -8.49 -3.19 -0.20
C HIS A 30 -8.60 -3.21 1.33
N GLY A 31 -9.34 -2.25 1.92
CA GLY A 31 -9.63 -2.21 3.35
C GLY A 31 -8.54 -1.58 4.21
N TYR A 32 -7.43 -1.13 3.61
CA TYR A 32 -6.35 -0.48 4.31
C TYR A 32 -6.56 1.04 4.31
N ASP A 33 -7.14 1.55 5.40
CA ASP A 33 -7.33 2.98 5.58
C ASP A 33 -6.01 3.60 6.07
N VAL A 34 -5.41 4.42 5.20
CA VAL A 34 -4.31 5.31 5.56
C VAL A 34 -4.94 6.59 6.10
N GLY A 35 -5.30 6.59 7.37
CA GLY A 35 -5.88 7.73 8.06
C GLY A 35 -4.91 8.92 8.14
N GLU A 36 -5.39 10.05 8.66
CA GLU A 36 -4.57 11.25 8.92
C GLU A 36 -3.99 11.26 10.36
N GLY A 37 -3.80 10.09 10.99
CA GLY A 37 -3.43 9.96 12.41
C GLY A 37 -1.97 9.59 12.69
N PHE A 38 -1.52 9.77 13.93
CA PHE A 38 -0.15 9.41 14.36
C PHE A 38 0.14 7.90 14.25
N VAL A 39 -0.89 7.06 14.32
CA VAL A 39 -0.84 5.59 14.12
C VAL A 39 -0.56 5.24 12.64
N ASP A 40 -0.93 6.12 11.70
CA ASP A 40 -0.67 5.95 10.26
C ASP A 40 0.80 6.14 9.89
N VAL A 41 1.52 7.01 10.60
CA VAL A 41 2.92 7.32 10.27
C VAL A 41 3.81 6.10 10.48
N LEU A 42 3.63 5.34 11.57
CA LEU A 42 4.36 4.09 11.78
C LEU A 42 3.91 3.01 10.80
N SER A 43 2.62 3.01 10.46
CA SER A 43 2.03 2.05 9.53
C SER A 43 2.57 2.21 8.10
N GLN A 44 3.01 3.41 7.73
CA GLN A 44 3.66 3.69 6.44
C GLN A 44 5.03 3.01 6.27
N TYR A 45 5.74 2.72 7.36
CA TYR A 45 7.04 2.03 7.31
C TYR A 45 6.92 0.50 7.23
N GLN A 46 5.71 -0.03 7.40
CA GLN A 46 5.41 -1.45 7.29
C GLN A 46 5.35 -1.89 5.82
N THR A 47 5.63 -3.16 5.59
CA THR A 47 5.47 -3.79 4.27
C THR A 47 4.00 -4.10 4.00
N LEU A 48 3.63 -4.19 2.72
CA LEU A 48 2.27 -4.59 2.30
C LEU A 48 1.92 -5.99 2.82
N GLU A 49 2.89 -6.91 2.89
CA GLU A 49 2.70 -8.23 3.52
C GLU A 49 2.33 -8.13 5.00
N HIS A 50 3.01 -7.26 5.75
CA HIS A 50 2.72 -7.09 7.17
C HIS A 50 1.33 -6.50 7.40
N ALA A 51 0.93 -5.53 6.56
CA ALA A 51 -0.41 -4.98 6.56
C ALA A 51 -1.48 -6.05 6.27
N ALA A 52 -1.19 -7.02 5.40
CA ALA A 52 -2.10 -8.12 5.08
C ALA A 52 -2.20 -9.14 6.22
N ARG A 53 -1.07 -9.46 6.88
CA ARG A 53 -1.04 -10.39 8.02
C ARG A 53 -1.70 -9.85 9.28
N THR A 54 -1.76 -8.53 9.44
CA THR A 54 -2.37 -7.86 10.61
C THR A 54 -3.87 -7.60 10.44
N GLU A 55 -4.50 -8.25 9.47
CA GLU A 55 -5.93 -8.16 9.10
C GLU A 55 -6.41 -6.78 8.61
N ARG A 56 -5.51 -5.79 8.50
CA ARG A 56 -5.85 -4.45 8.01
C ARG A 56 -5.94 -4.37 6.49
N LEU A 57 -5.22 -5.22 5.75
CA LEU A 57 -5.20 -5.21 4.29
C LEU A 57 -5.77 -6.52 3.75
N ARG A 58 -6.84 -6.43 2.96
CA ARG A 58 -7.46 -7.58 2.30
C ARG A 58 -6.84 -7.79 0.93
N ASP A 59 -6.82 -9.04 0.49
CA ASP A 59 -6.47 -9.41 -0.89
C ASP A 59 -5.16 -8.78 -1.41
N LEU A 60 -4.06 -8.94 -0.66
CA LEU A 60 -2.73 -8.48 -1.06
C LEU A 60 -2.35 -8.79 -2.53
N PRO A 61 -2.59 -10.00 -3.08
CA PRO A 61 -2.29 -10.28 -4.48
C PRO A 61 -3.06 -9.38 -5.45
N ARG A 62 -4.32 -9.05 -5.13
CA ARG A 62 -5.17 -8.18 -5.94
C ARG A 62 -4.73 -6.73 -5.86
N LEU A 63 -4.37 -6.26 -4.66
CA LEU A 63 -3.76 -4.95 -4.48
C LEU A 63 -2.50 -4.81 -5.33
N LEU A 64 -1.56 -5.76 -5.26
CA LEU A 64 -0.32 -5.70 -6.04
C LEU A 64 -0.60 -5.67 -7.54
N ALA A 65 -1.58 -6.43 -8.03
CA ALA A 65 -1.99 -6.39 -9.43
C ALA A 65 -2.57 -5.01 -9.83
N GLU A 66 -3.36 -4.37 -8.97
CA GLU A 66 -3.92 -3.03 -9.22
C GLU A 66 -2.84 -1.94 -9.18
N LEU A 67 -1.93 -2.00 -8.19
CA LEU A 67 -0.83 -1.05 -8.05
C LEU A 67 0.13 -1.12 -9.25
N ASN A 68 0.45 -2.32 -9.73
CA ASN A 68 1.33 -2.52 -10.88
C ASN A 68 0.65 -2.28 -12.25
N GLN A 69 -0.67 -2.20 -12.32
CA GLN A 69 -1.40 -1.76 -13.52
C GLN A 69 -1.54 -0.24 -13.58
N THR A 70 -1.38 0.45 -12.45
CA THR A 70 -1.57 1.90 -12.31
C THR A 70 -0.24 2.67 -12.30
N ALA A 71 0.88 1.97 -12.08
CA ALA A 71 2.25 2.46 -12.18
C ALA A 71 2.73 2.51 -13.64
#